data_AF-A0A1Y1QV31-F1
#
_entry.id   AF-A0A1Y1QV31-F1
#
_cell.length_a   1.000
_cell.length_b   1.000
_cell.length_c   1.000
_cell.angle_alpha   90.00
_cell.angle_beta   90.00
_cell.angle_gamma   90.00
#
_symmetry.space_group_name_H-M   'P 1'
#
loop_
_entity.id
_entity.type
_entity.pdbx_description
1 polymer ?
#
loop_
_entity_poly.entity_id
_entity_poly.type
_entity_poly.pdbx_seq_one_letter_code
_entity_poly.pdbx_strand_id
1 'polypeptide(L)'
;MPTLTTAEKKWLNKLQKVLNECPSSRFGSYTTGDSDINLFDVLVRDAWDDANPNAQLDVWPEMQVTGAYLATVTMPFAVESRAA
;
A
#
# COMPACT_ATOMS: atom_id res chain seq x y z
N MET A 1 -19.48 -20.28 -5.21
CA MET A 1 -18.59 -19.18 -4.76
C MET A 1 -19.04 -18.77 -3.38
N PRO A 2 -18.13 -18.55 -2.42
CA PRO A 2 -18.49 -17.94 -1.15
C PRO A 2 -19.14 -16.56 -1.40
N THR A 3 -20.19 -16.25 -0.64
CA THR A 3 -20.93 -14.98 -0.75
C THR A 3 -20.75 -14.15 0.50
N LEU A 4 -20.61 -12.83 0.31
CA LEU A 4 -20.56 -11.89 1.42
C LEU A 4 -21.92 -11.80 2.11
N THR A 5 -21.89 -11.80 3.44
CA THR A 5 -23.01 -11.41 4.29
C THR A 5 -23.39 -9.94 4.08
N THR A 6 -24.61 -9.57 4.47
CA THR A 6 -25.06 -8.18 4.43
C THR A 6 -24.19 -7.26 5.28
N ALA A 7 -23.67 -7.76 6.42
CA ALA A 7 -22.80 -7.00 7.31
C ALA A 7 -21.45 -6.71 6.66
N GLU A 8 -20.81 -7.71 6.04
CA GLU A 8 -19.53 -7.55 5.34
C GLU A 8 -19.65 -6.56 4.18
N LYS A 9 -20.70 -6.65 3.35
CA LYS A 9 -20.95 -5.69 2.26
C LYS A 9 -21.08 -4.26 2.79
N LYS A 10 -21.85 -4.07 3.86
CA LYS A 10 -22.05 -2.75 4.49
C LYS A 10 -20.73 -2.21 5.05
N TRP A 11 -19.91 -3.06 5.65
CA TRP A 11 -18.61 -2.67 6.18
C TRP A 11 -17.62 -2.30 5.06
N LEU A 12 -17.51 -3.11 4.00
CA LEU A 12 -16.65 -2.83 2.85
C LEU A 12 -17.02 -1.51 2.16
N ASN A 13 -18.30 -1.21 2.00
CA ASN A 13 -18.73 0.07 1.43
C ASN A 13 -18.29 1.28 2.26
N LYS A 14 -18.27 1.15 3.60
CA LYS A 14 -17.76 2.21 4.48
C LYS A 14 -16.25 2.35 4.35
N LEU A 15 -15.51 1.24 4.35
CA LEU A 15 -14.07 1.25 4.16
C LEU A 15 -13.71 1.92 2.83
N GLN A 16 -14.35 1.52 1.73
CA GLN A 16 -14.11 2.11 0.41
C GLN A 16 -14.41 3.62 0.41
N LYS A 17 -15.48 4.05 1.08
CA LYS A 17 -15.80 5.48 1.19
C LYS A 17 -14.68 6.25 1.90
N VAL A 18 -14.16 5.72 3.01
CA VAL A 18 -13.04 6.35 3.74
C VAL A 18 -11.79 6.42 2.86
N LEU A 19 -11.47 5.35 2.13
CA LEU A 19 -10.32 5.35 1.20
C LEU A 19 -10.50 6.37 0.07
N ASN A 20 -11.72 6.53 -0.46
CA ASN A 20 -12.03 7.51 -1.51
C ASN A 20 -11.96 8.97 -1.02
N GLU A 21 -12.09 9.20 0.28
CA GLU A 21 -11.93 10.53 0.90
C GLU A 21 -10.45 10.89 1.13
N CYS A 22 -9.51 10.02 0.75
CA CYS A 22 -8.08 10.29 0.88
C CYS A 22 -7.70 11.61 0.18
N PRO A 23 -7.10 12.58 0.89
CA PRO A 23 -6.79 13.89 0.33
C PRO A 23 -5.51 13.90 -0.51
N SER A 24 -4.76 12.81 -0.53
CA SER A 24 -3.43 12.77 -1.12
C SER A 24 -3.37 11.92 -2.37
N SER A 25 -2.84 12.49 -3.44
CA SER A 25 -2.46 11.78 -4.66
C SER A 25 -1.04 11.19 -4.60
N ARG A 26 -0.27 11.47 -3.53
CA ARG A 26 1.14 11.04 -3.42
C ARG A 26 1.32 9.68 -2.73
N PHE A 27 0.24 9.09 -2.23
CA PHE A 27 0.33 7.84 -1.47
C PHE A 27 0.42 6.63 -2.41
N GLY A 28 1.56 5.94 -2.35
CA GLY A 28 1.73 4.57 -2.81
C GLY A 28 1.61 3.62 -1.63
N SER A 29 1.36 2.33 -1.92
CA SER A 29 1.30 1.32 -0.86
C SER A 29 1.88 -0.02 -1.29
N TYR A 30 2.50 -0.73 -0.36
CA TYR A 30 2.97 -2.10 -0.53
C TYR A 30 2.70 -2.92 0.74
N THR A 31 2.63 -4.24 0.60
CA THR A 31 2.59 -5.18 1.73
C THR A 31 3.83 -6.06 1.68
N THR A 32 4.35 -6.42 2.85
CA THR A 32 5.42 -7.42 3.01
C THR A 32 4.90 -8.73 3.58
N GLY A 33 3.58 -8.88 3.68
CA GLY A 33 2.91 -10.03 4.29
C GLY A 33 2.19 -9.69 5.59
N ASP A 34 1.68 -10.73 6.26
CA ASP A 34 0.88 -10.68 7.47
C ASP A 34 -0.38 -9.84 7.29
N SER A 35 -0.44 -8.64 7.84
CA SER A 35 -1.66 -7.82 7.84
C SER A 35 -1.35 -6.33 7.66
N ASP A 36 -0.16 -5.99 7.16
CA ASP A 36 0.30 -4.60 7.14
C ASP A 36 0.34 -4.01 5.73
N ILE A 37 -0.26 -2.84 5.58
CA ILE A 37 -0.14 -1.99 4.39
C ILE A 37 0.80 -0.84 4.71
N ASN A 38 1.98 -0.85 4.11
CA ASN A 38 2.96 0.20 4.23
C ASN A 38 2.70 1.27 3.17
N LEU A 39 2.65 2.53 3.60
CA LEU A 39 2.44 3.71 2.77
C LEU A 39 3.77 4.41 2.50
N PHE A 40 3.94 4.88 1.26
CA PHE A 40 5.11 5.64 0.85
C PHE A 40 4.72 6.83 -0.04
N ASP A 41 5.62 7.79 -0.19
CA ASP A 41 5.48 8.92 -1.10
C ASP A 41 5.97 8.56 -2.50
N VAL A 42 5.05 8.47 -3.46
CA VAL A 42 5.37 8.15 -4.86
C VAL A 42 6.26 9.20 -5.50
N LEU A 43 6.15 10.48 -5.12
CA LEU A 43 6.94 11.55 -5.72
C LEU A 43 8.41 11.44 -5.32
N VAL A 44 8.67 11.05 -4.07
CA VAL A 44 10.02 10.80 -3.57
C VAL A 44 10.60 9.55 -4.21
N ARG A 45 9.79 8.49 -4.33
CA ARG A 45 10.18 7.23 -4.98
C ARG A 45 10.51 7.44 -6.45
N ASP A 46 9.61 8.06 -7.22
CA ASP A 46 9.78 8.27 -8.66
C ASP A 46 11.00 9.18 -8.94
N ALA A 47 11.23 10.23 -8.13
CA ALA A 47 12.42 11.08 -8.27
C ALA A 47 13.72 10.32 -8.00
N TRP A 48 13.70 9.32 -7.11
CA TRP A 48 14.84 8.46 -6.87
C TRP A 48 15.05 7.45 -7.99
N ASP A 49 13.99 6.86 -8.53
CA ASP A 49 14.04 5.96 -9.69
C ASP A 49 14.64 6.66 -10.91
N ASP A 50 14.21 7.90 -11.20
CA ASP A 50 14.76 8.72 -12.28
C ASP A 50 16.27 8.99 -12.10
N ALA A 51 16.72 9.15 -10.86
CA ALA A 51 18.13 9.35 -10.53
C ALA A 51 18.93 8.04 -10.51
N ASN A 52 18.29 6.88 -10.32
CA ASN A 52 18.91 5.57 -10.14
C ASN A 52 18.29 4.49 -11.06
N PRO A 53 18.31 4.67 -12.39
CA PRO A 53 17.55 3.82 -13.33
C PRO A 53 18.02 2.36 -13.40
N ASN A 54 19.19 2.04 -12.82
CA ASN A 54 19.74 0.68 -12.77
C ASN A 54 19.61 0.02 -11.39
N ALA A 55 18.92 0.66 -10.43
CA ALA A 55 18.67 0.06 -9.14
C ALA A 55 17.79 -1.20 -9.27
N GLN A 56 18.15 -2.26 -8.56
CA GLN A 56 17.40 -3.50 -8.50
C GLN A 56 17.11 -3.81 -7.03
N LEU A 57 16.21 -3.02 -6.44
CA LEU A 57 15.75 -3.20 -5.07
C LEU A 57 14.30 -3.67 -5.09
N ASP A 58 13.95 -4.57 -4.18
CA ASP A 58 12.55 -4.82 -3.87
C ASP A 58 11.93 -3.56 -3.24
N VAL A 59 10.60 -3.45 -3.27
CA VAL A 59 9.90 -2.24 -2.78
C VAL A 59 10.21 -1.94 -1.32
N TRP A 60 10.28 -2.95 -0.45
CA TRP A 60 10.60 -2.73 0.98
C TRP A 60 11.98 -2.12 1.22
N PRO A 61 13.10 -2.70 0.73
CA PRO A 61 14.42 -2.08 0.90
C PRO A 61 14.56 -0.75 0.13
N GLU A 62 13.89 -0.60 -1.01
CA GLU A 62 13.84 0.67 -1.74
C GLU A 62 13.28 1.81 -0.88
N MET A 63 12.18 1.57 -0.14
CA MET A 63 11.57 2.59 0.72
C MET A 63 12.50 3.05 1.86
N GLN A 64 13.42 2.19 2.30
CA GLN A 64 14.43 2.54 3.31
C GLN A 64 15.55 3.41 2.74
N VAL A 65 15.96 3.15 1.50
CA VAL A 65 17.04 3.88 0.83
C VAL A 65 16.56 5.24 0.32
N THR A 66 15.35 5.29 -0.23
CA THR A 66 14.73 6.52 -0.75
C THR A 66 14.26 7.47 0.36
N GLY A 67 13.96 6.94 1.54
CA GLY A 67 13.29 7.69 2.60
C GLY A 67 11.84 8.04 2.27
N ALA A 68 11.24 7.36 1.28
CA ALA A 68 9.86 7.60 0.86
C ALA A 68 8.83 6.99 1.82
N TYR A 69 9.25 6.16 2.78
CA TYR A 69 8.35 5.55 3.76
C TYR A 69 7.60 6.59 4.61
N LEU A 70 6.28 6.43 4.74
CA LEU A 70 5.41 7.35 5.47
C LEU A 70 4.80 6.72 6.73
N ALA A 71 4.10 5.60 6.60
CA ALA A 71 3.33 5.00 7.69
C ALA A 71 2.94 3.55 7.40
N THR A 72 2.47 2.82 8.41
CA THR A 72 1.87 1.48 8.26
C THR A 72 0.43 1.49 8.75
N VAL A 73 -0.44 0.80 8.03
CA VAL A 73 -1.84 0.52 8.41
C VAL A 73 -1.99 -0.97 8.60
N THR A 74 -2.32 -1.39 9.82
CA THR A 74 -2.58 -2.80 10.13
C THR A 74 -4.05 -3.14 9.89
N MET A 75 -4.28 -4.10 9.00
CA MET A 75 -5.57 -4.64 8.63
C MET A 75 -6.02 -5.73 9.61
N PRO A 76 -7.33 -5.95 9.77
CA PRO A 76 -7.85 -7.00 10.65
C PRO A 76 -7.78 -8.41 10.05
N PHE A 77 -7.23 -8.55 8.83
CA PHE A 77 -7.14 -9.80 8.09
C PHE A 77 -5.86 -9.80 7.23
N ALA A 78 -5.50 -10.99 6.75
CA ALA A 78 -4.27 -11.16 5.99
C ALA A 78 -4.26 -10.36 4.68
N VAL A 79 -3.15 -9.66 4.42
CA VAL A 79 -2.92 -8.93 3.16
C VAL A 79 -1.82 -9.63 2.40
N GLU A 80 -2.23 -10.59 1.58
CA GLU A 80 -1.33 -11.40 0.77
C GLU A 80 -0.78 -10.60 -0.42
N SER A 81 0.54 -10.65 -0.62
CA SER A 81 1.19 -10.27 -1.88
C SER A 81 1.71 -11.54 -2.54
N ARG A 82 1.22 -11.82 -3.74
CA ARG A 82 1.81 -12.81 -4.63
C ARG A 82 2.23 -12.09 -5.90
N ALA A 83 3.55 -11.95 -6.08
CA ALA A 83 4.09 -11.59 -7.39
C ALA A 83 3.63 -12.65 -8.41
N ALA A 84 3.19 -12.20 -9.58
CA ALA A 84 2.72 -13.06 -10.67
C ALA A 84 3.87 -13.89 -11.27
#